data_AF-A0A967EI12-F1
#
_entry.id   AF-A0A967EI12-F1
#
_cell.length_a   1.000
_cell.length_b   1.000
_cell.length_c   1.000
_cell.angle_alpha   90.00
_cell.angle_beta   90.00
_cell.angle_gamma   90.00
#
_symmetry.space_group_name_H-M   'P 1'
#
loop_
_entity.id
_entity.type
_entity.pdbx_description
1 polymer ?
#
loop_
_entity_poly.entity_id
_entity_poly.type
_entity_poly.pdbx_seq_one_letter_code
_entity_poly.pdbx_strand_id
1 'polypeptide(L)'
;MAHYSDLFGFDNLTILDNGSTDKRTISLLDSAEQMGASVRRDLVGPRDFHRKGGHLTNIIRGWDGMHDYDFALPVDCDERLAVFTENGLSLGKDAIHAAFDALKGKQCAFRIETSLFNVPGRQGWYAPVRHFHKRFVPAKTISGCDDGQHEPRSRLSDDIVGSFFTYLHDHHHSYKEWRRRLKNKVAGLVDPDNKAALRKYLTIPQAEGAHAVEALLVTERQYAALYDKDIRLMPACGSSDCVMIEGPGVDIRVWDAKSYLEANPDVRAYHVGTLQHYLRHGFQEGRSLAPAFLKADADISKAGRACRTARQCRWDWRD
;
A
#
# COMPACT_ATOMS: atom_id res chain seq x y z
N MET A 1 -0.76 -5.50 -11.97
CA MET A 1 -1.19 -5.25 -13.37
C MET A 1 -2.67 -4.89 -13.45
N ALA A 2 -3.60 -5.84 -13.24
CA ALA A 2 -5.05 -5.60 -13.41
C ALA A 2 -5.60 -4.32 -12.76
N HIS A 3 -5.18 -4.03 -11.53
CA HIS A 3 -5.60 -2.82 -10.82
C HIS A 3 -5.19 -1.53 -11.55
N TYR A 4 -3.91 -1.37 -11.91
CA TYR A 4 -3.44 -0.15 -12.58
C TYR A 4 -3.91 -0.04 -14.03
N SER A 5 -4.10 -1.17 -14.73
CA SER A 5 -4.68 -1.14 -16.07
C SER A 5 -6.16 -0.76 -16.06
N ASP A 6 -6.92 -1.13 -15.04
CA ASP A 6 -8.32 -0.69 -14.87
C ASP A 6 -8.39 0.82 -14.60
N LEU A 7 -7.50 1.32 -13.73
CA LEU A 7 -7.41 2.73 -13.40
C LEU A 7 -6.96 3.58 -14.60
N PHE A 8 -5.88 3.20 -15.27
CA PHE A 8 -5.17 4.08 -16.21
C PHE A 8 -5.10 3.57 -17.66
N GLY A 9 -5.51 2.33 -17.93
CA GLY A 9 -5.31 1.69 -19.24
C GLY A 9 -3.90 1.12 -19.39
N PHE A 10 -3.76 0.08 -20.22
CA PHE A 10 -2.46 -0.58 -20.45
C PHE A 10 -1.44 0.33 -21.13
N ASP A 11 -1.87 1.17 -22.08
CA ASP A 11 -1.00 2.11 -22.81
C ASP A 11 -0.25 3.09 -21.89
N ASN A 12 -0.75 3.30 -20.67
CA ASN A 12 -0.16 4.19 -19.67
C ASN A 12 0.70 3.44 -18.63
N LEU A 13 0.98 2.15 -18.84
CA LEU A 13 1.82 1.36 -17.95
C LEU A 13 3.18 1.09 -18.60
N THR A 14 4.24 1.35 -17.83
CA THR A 14 5.56 0.80 -18.11
C THR A 14 5.93 -0.19 -17.01
N ILE A 15 6.18 -1.44 -17.39
CA ILE A 15 6.49 -2.54 -16.48
C ILE A 15 7.98 -2.87 -16.61
N LEU A 16 8.70 -2.86 -15.49
CA LEU A 16 10.10 -3.26 -15.43
C LEU A 16 10.20 -4.72 -15.01
N ASP A 17 10.64 -5.57 -15.93
CA ASP A 17 10.97 -6.96 -15.63
C ASP A 17 12.46 -7.10 -15.35
N ASN A 18 12.80 -7.51 -14.13
CA ASN A 18 14.19 -7.73 -13.71
C ASN A 18 14.61 -9.20 -13.93
N GLY A 19 14.37 -9.71 -15.14
CA GLY A 19 14.77 -11.04 -15.57
C GLY A 19 13.91 -12.17 -14.99
N SER A 20 12.58 -12.04 -15.06
CA SER A 20 11.67 -13.11 -14.61
C SER A 20 11.87 -14.39 -15.40
N THR A 21 11.95 -15.52 -14.70
CA THR A 21 12.04 -16.87 -15.31
C THR A 21 10.78 -17.71 -15.12
N ASP A 22 9.87 -17.26 -14.26
CA ASP A 22 8.62 -17.95 -14.00
C ASP A 22 7.67 -17.83 -15.21
N LYS A 23 7.21 -18.98 -15.72
CA LYS A 23 6.41 -19.05 -16.95
C LYS A 23 5.09 -18.28 -16.85
N ARG A 24 4.46 -18.29 -15.66
CA ARG A 24 3.22 -17.55 -15.42
C ARG A 24 3.48 -16.05 -15.48
N THR A 25 4.55 -15.59 -14.84
CA THR A 25 4.97 -14.18 -14.87
C THR A 25 5.28 -13.72 -16.29
N ILE A 26 6.06 -14.48 -17.06
CA ILE A 26 6.37 -14.17 -18.47
C ILE A 26 5.08 -14.07 -19.30
N SER A 27 4.18 -15.04 -19.19
CA SER A 27 2.90 -15.03 -19.91
C SER A 27 2.03 -13.80 -19.57
N LEU A 28 2.02 -13.38 -18.31
CA LEU A 28 1.32 -12.17 -17.88
C LEU A 28 1.95 -10.89 -18.47
N LEU A 29 3.28 -10.83 -18.52
CA LEU A 29 4.00 -9.70 -19.12
C LEU A 29 3.74 -9.61 -20.63
N ASP A 30 3.79 -10.74 -21.33
CA ASP A 30 3.50 -10.81 -22.77
C ASP A 30 2.05 -10.40 -23.06
N SER A 31 1.11 -10.83 -22.21
CA SER A 31 -0.30 -10.40 -22.30
C SER A 31 -0.45 -8.89 -22.08
N ALA A 32 0.25 -8.32 -21.10
CA ALA A 32 0.20 -6.88 -20.84
C ALA A 32 0.76 -6.06 -22.02
N GLU A 33 1.84 -6.54 -22.64
CA GLU A 33 2.43 -5.92 -23.83
C GLU A 33 1.50 -5.99 -25.04
N GLN A 34 0.84 -7.13 -25.27
CA GLN A 34 -0.20 -7.26 -26.31
C GLN A 34 -1.40 -6.32 -26.08
N MET A 35 -1.68 -5.98 -24.83
CA MET A 35 -2.73 -5.03 -24.45
C MET A 35 -2.27 -3.56 -24.49
N GLY A 36 -1.00 -3.29 -24.79
CA GLY A 36 -0.47 -1.93 -25.00
C GLY A 36 0.55 -1.45 -23.96
N ALA A 37 0.81 -2.20 -22.89
CA ALA A 37 1.81 -1.80 -21.90
C ALA A 37 3.23 -1.88 -22.46
N SER A 38 4.08 -0.92 -22.06
CA SER A 38 5.51 -0.97 -22.35
C SER A 38 6.22 -1.91 -21.37
N VAL A 39 6.77 -3.03 -21.83
CA VAL A 39 7.47 -4.00 -20.95
C VAL A 39 8.97 -3.95 -21.20
N ARG A 40 9.72 -3.46 -20.21
CA ARG A 40 11.18 -3.34 -20.24
C ARG A 40 11.81 -4.61 -19.71
N ARG A 41 12.50 -5.34 -20.59
CA ARG A 41 13.22 -6.61 -20.29
C ARG A 41 14.74 -6.48 -20.40
N ASP A 42 15.23 -5.26 -20.52
CA ASP A 42 16.65 -4.92 -20.70
C ASP A 42 17.40 -4.64 -19.38
N LEU A 43 16.71 -4.66 -18.24
CA LEU A 43 17.24 -4.35 -16.91
C LEU A 43 17.28 -5.59 -16.01
N VAL A 44 18.14 -6.56 -16.33
CA VAL A 44 18.11 -7.90 -15.72
C VAL A 44 19.20 -8.15 -14.66
N GLY A 45 20.18 -7.26 -14.54
CA GLY A 45 21.35 -7.47 -13.69
C GLY A 45 21.09 -7.12 -12.22
N PRO A 46 21.83 -7.72 -11.26
CA PRO A 46 21.77 -7.32 -9.85
C PRO A 46 22.05 -5.83 -9.64
N ARG A 47 22.94 -5.24 -10.45
CA ARG A 47 23.22 -3.80 -10.39
C ARG A 47 22.03 -2.95 -10.81
N ASP A 48 21.24 -3.40 -11.78
CA ASP A 48 20.03 -2.69 -12.22
C ASP A 48 18.99 -2.70 -11.10
N PHE A 49 18.83 -3.84 -10.42
CA PHE A 49 18.00 -3.96 -9.23
C PHE A 49 18.44 -3.03 -8.09
N HIS A 50 19.74 -2.85 -7.88
CA HIS A 50 20.24 -1.93 -6.85
C HIS A 50 20.17 -0.46 -7.28
N ARG A 51 19.99 -0.15 -8.57
CA ARG A 51 19.95 1.22 -9.13
C ARG A 51 18.60 1.60 -9.70
N LYS A 52 17.52 0.95 -9.24
CA LYS A 52 16.15 1.13 -9.74
C LYS A 52 15.70 2.60 -9.77
N GLY A 53 16.11 3.40 -8.78
CA GLY A 53 15.74 4.81 -8.70
C GLY A 53 16.27 5.62 -9.89
N GLY A 54 17.51 5.32 -10.29
CA GLY A 54 18.12 5.89 -11.49
C GLY A 54 17.42 5.48 -12.79
N HIS A 55 17.08 4.19 -12.92
CA HIS A 55 16.35 3.69 -14.10
C HIS A 55 14.96 4.35 -14.23
N LEU A 56 14.19 4.40 -13.15
CA LEU A 56 12.89 5.07 -13.12
C LEU A 56 13.00 6.55 -13.47
N THR A 57 13.99 7.25 -12.90
CA THR A 57 14.24 8.66 -13.19
C THR A 57 14.46 8.87 -14.70
N ASN A 58 15.29 8.03 -15.34
CA ASN A 58 15.58 8.14 -16.76
C ASN A 58 14.36 7.83 -17.63
N ILE A 59 13.55 6.85 -17.23
CA ILE A 59 12.32 6.50 -17.95
C ILE A 59 11.31 7.64 -17.90
N ILE A 60 11.06 8.20 -16.72
CA ILE A 60 10.13 9.32 -16.53
C ILE A 60 10.63 10.56 -17.30
N ARG A 61 11.93 10.85 -17.29
CA ARG A 61 12.51 11.92 -18.13
C ARG A 61 12.34 11.66 -19.63
N GLY A 62 12.36 10.40 -20.04
CA GLY A 62 12.03 10.02 -21.40
C GLY A 62 10.58 10.39 -21.73
N TRP A 63 9.64 10.08 -20.84
CA TRP A 63 8.23 10.43 -21.02
C TRP A 63 8.01 11.93 -21.15
N ASP A 64 8.74 12.74 -20.37
CA ASP A 64 8.65 14.21 -20.40
C ASP A 64 8.79 14.82 -21.80
N GLY A 65 9.52 14.14 -22.71
CA GLY A 65 9.72 14.55 -24.10
C GLY A 65 8.87 13.81 -25.13
N MET A 66 8.16 12.74 -24.75
CA MET A 66 7.48 11.84 -25.70
C MET A 66 5.97 11.74 -25.48
N HIS A 67 5.48 12.04 -24.28
CA HIS A 67 4.09 11.82 -23.90
C HIS A 67 3.48 13.05 -23.25
N ASP A 68 2.16 13.16 -23.36
CA ASP A 68 1.36 14.08 -22.57
C ASP A 68 0.70 13.29 -21.44
N TYR A 69 1.05 13.63 -20.21
CA TYR A 69 0.56 12.95 -19.01
C TYR A 69 0.59 13.92 -17.83
N ASP A 70 -0.18 13.62 -16.78
CA ASP A 70 -0.31 14.51 -15.63
C ASP A 70 0.71 14.20 -14.53
N PHE A 71 0.90 12.92 -14.20
CA PHE A 71 1.73 12.47 -13.08
C PHE A 71 2.52 11.22 -13.42
N ALA A 72 3.74 11.11 -12.87
CA ALA A 72 4.51 9.87 -12.86
C ALA A 72 4.45 9.23 -11.47
N LEU A 73 3.92 8.01 -11.41
CA LEU A 73 3.66 7.25 -10.18
C LEU A 73 4.48 5.94 -10.17
N PRO A 74 5.65 5.89 -9.50
CA PRO A 74 6.35 4.65 -9.24
C PRO A 74 5.57 3.76 -8.25
N VAL A 75 5.40 2.48 -8.58
CA VAL A 75 4.63 1.51 -7.80
C VAL A 75 5.32 0.16 -7.78
N ASP A 76 5.25 -0.55 -6.66
CA ASP A 76 5.61 -1.97 -6.60
C ASP A 76 4.42 -2.84 -7.05
N CYS A 77 4.71 -4.06 -7.50
CA CYS A 77 3.70 -4.96 -8.05
C CYS A 77 2.73 -5.53 -6.99
N ASP A 78 3.06 -5.38 -5.71
CA ASP A 78 2.28 -5.76 -4.53
C ASP A 78 1.54 -4.57 -3.87
N GLU A 79 1.53 -3.40 -4.51
CA GLU A 79 0.85 -2.21 -4.02
C GLU A 79 -0.39 -1.89 -4.85
N ARG A 80 -1.56 -1.85 -4.21
CA ARG A 80 -2.80 -1.38 -4.84
C ARG A 80 -3.15 0.01 -4.35
N LEU A 81 -3.33 0.95 -5.26
CA LEU A 81 -3.68 2.33 -4.98
C LEU A 81 -5.13 2.42 -4.45
N ALA A 82 -5.29 3.19 -3.39
CA ALA A 82 -6.58 3.55 -2.84
C ALA A 82 -6.55 5.03 -2.40
N VAL A 83 -7.72 5.59 -2.12
CA VAL A 83 -7.84 6.98 -1.69
C VAL A 83 -8.72 7.07 -0.44
N PHE A 84 -8.26 7.82 0.56
CA PHE A 84 -9.10 8.21 1.68
C PHE A 84 -10.15 9.21 1.21
N THR A 85 -11.41 8.90 1.45
CA THR A 85 -12.53 9.79 1.14
C THR A 85 -13.05 10.42 2.43
N GLU A 86 -13.98 11.36 2.29
CA GLU A 86 -14.73 11.92 3.42
C GLU A 86 -15.45 10.83 4.24
N ASN A 87 -15.86 9.73 3.60
CA ASN A 87 -16.65 8.66 4.21
C ASN A 87 -15.82 7.44 4.62
N GLY A 88 -14.61 7.23 4.10
CA GLY A 88 -13.83 6.03 4.37
C GLY A 88 -12.62 5.86 3.45
N LEU A 89 -12.56 4.73 2.75
CA LEU A 89 -11.47 4.36 1.84
C LEU A 89 -12.04 3.75 0.56
N SER A 90 -11.61 4.24 -0.60
CA SER A 90 -12.09 3.77 -1.91
C SER A 90 -10.97 3.21 -2.77
N LEU A 91 -11.27 2.12 -3.50
CA LEU A 91 -10.46 1.64 -4.63
C LEU A 91 -11.12 1.99 -5.98
N GLY A 92 -12.21 2.76 -5.96
CA GLY A 92 -12.96 3.11 -7.16
C GLY A 92 -12.16 4.05 -8.07
N LYS A 93 -12.23 3.78 -9.38
CA LYS A 93 -11.59 4.59 -10.42
C LYS A 93 -11.96 6.05 -10.32
N ASP A 94 -13.24 6.37 -10.19
CA ASP A 94 -13.72 7.77 -10.15
C ASP A 94 -13.15 8.55 -8.96
N ALA A 95 -13.13 7.93 -7.77
CA ALA A 95 -12.58 8.56 -6.57
C ALA A 95 -11.07 8.78 -6.69
N ILE A 96 -10.34 7.81 -7.24
CA ILE A 96 -8.90 7.90 -7.48
C ILE A 96 -8.58 8.98 -8.51
N HIS A 97 -9.32 9.04 -9.62
CA HIS A 97 -9.14 10.05 -10.68
C HIS A 97 -9.47 11.46 -10.17
N ALA A 98 -10.57 11.63 -9.43
CA ALA A 98 -10.91 12.90 -8.80
C ALA A 98 -9.80 13.39 -7.84
N ALA A 99 -9.17 12.47 -7.11
CA ALA A 99 -8.05 12.81 -6.24
C ALA A 99 -6.78 13.20 -7.01
N PHE A 100 -6.52 12.63 -8.20
CA PHE A 100 -5.45 13.11 -9.08
C PHE A 100 -5.77 14.48 -9.68
N ASP A 101 -7.01 14.70 -10.12
CA ASP A 101 -7.46 15.97 -10.68
C ASP A 101 -7.29 17.12 -9.67
N ALA A 102 -7.58 16.88 -8.39
CA ALA A 102 -7.38 17.86 -7.31
C ALA A 102 -5.91 18.29 -7.11
N LEU A 103 -4.94 17.52 -7.63
CA LEU A 103 -3.51 17.80 -7.52
C LEU A 103 -2.95 18.50 -8.75
N LYS A 104 -3.71 18.61 -9.84
CA LYS A 104 -3.27 19.23 -11.10
C LYS A 104 -2.84 20.68 -10.89
N GLY A 105 -1.86 21.12 -11.68
CA GLY A 105 -1.30 22.47 -11.64
C GLY A 105 -0.24 22.71 -10.55
N LYS A 106 -0.08 21.80 -9.59
CA LYS A 106 1.03 21.85 -8.63
C LYS A 106 2.31 21.32 -9.26
N GLN A 107 3.45 21.84 -8.82
CA GLN A 107 4.78 21.51 -9.37
C GLN A 107 5.71 20.82 -8.35
N CYS A 108 5.19 20.51 -7.17
CA CYS A 108 5.90 19.87 -6.05
C CYS A 108 5.71 18.34 -6.06
N ALA A 109 6.51 17.61 -5.29
CA ALA A 109 6.27 16.18 -5.07
C ALA A 109 5.07 15.95 -4.14
N PHE A 110 4.36 14.84 -4.33
CA PHE A 110 3.24 14.44 -3.48
C PHE A 110 3.59 13.26 -2.62
N ARG A 111 3.21 13.30 -1.34
CA ARG A 111 3.49 12.23 -0.39
C ARG A 111 2.25 11.39 -0.10
N ILE A 112 2.41 10.08 -0.21
CA ILE A 112 1.48 9.08 0.30
C ILE A 112 1.87 8.86 1.76
N GLU A 113 1.11 9.51 2.66
CA GLU A 113 1.47 9.69 4.06
C GLU A 113 1.36 8.41 4.90
N THR A 114 0.50 7.48 4.49
CA THR A 114 0.26 6.23 5.21
C THR A 114 0.02 5.13 4.20
N SER A 115 0.77 4.05 4.31
CA SER A 115 0.49 2.81 3.59
C SER A 115 -0.12 1.80 4.55
N LEU A 116 -0.96 0.93 4.02
CA LEU A 116 -1.70 -0.09 4.76
C LEU A 116 -1.13 -1.45 4.39
N PHE A 117 -0.46 -2.11 5.33
CA PHE A 117 0.17 -3.42 5.07
C PHE A 117 -0.80 -4.53 5.44
N ASN A 118 -0.87 -5.59 4.63
CA ASN A 118 -1.71 -6.74 4.91
C ASN A 118 -1.33 -7.41 6.23
N VAL A 119 -2.32 -7.86 7.01
CA VAL A 119 -2.08 -8.47 8.32
C VAL A 119 -1.72 -9.96 8.13
N PRO A 120 -0.59 -10.44 8.68
CA PRO A 120 -0.18 -11.84 8.54
C PRO A 120 -1.29 -12.82 8.96
N GLY A 121 -1.61 -13.76 8.06
CA GLY A 121 -2.63 -14.79 8.31
C GLY A 121 -4.07 -14.28 8.32
N ARG A 122 -4.31 -12.99 8.04
CA ARG A 122 -5.65 -12.38 8.03
C ARG A 122 -5.93 -11.73 6.68
N GLN A 123 -6.36 -12.55 5.74
CA GLN A 123 -6.67 -12.11 4.37
C GLN A 123 -7.70 -10.97 4.38
N GLY A 124 -7.44 -9.93 3.56
CA GLY A 124 -8.30 -8.75 3.43
C GLY A 124 -8.14 -7.70 4.54
N TRP A 125 -7.45 -8.02 5.62
CA TRP A 125 -7.15 -7.08 6.70
C TRP A 125 -5.83 -6.38 6.46
N TYR A 126 -5.81 -5.08 6.73
CA TYR A 126 -4.64 -4.22 6.62
C TYR A 126 -4.43 -3.39 7.88
N ALA A 127 -3.20 -2.99 8.16
CA ALA A 127 -2.83 -2.15 9.30
C ALA A 127 -1.97 -0.95 8.84
N PRO A 128 -2.10 0.23 9.47
CA PRO A 128 -1.37 1.42 9.05
C PRO A 128 0.12 1.33 9.42
N VAL A 129 0.99 1.49 8.43
CA VAL A 129 2.43 1.64 8.61
C VAL A 129 2.78 3.11 8.42
N ARG A 130 3.03 3.79 9.54
CA ARG A 130 3.19 5.26 9.60
C ARG A 130 4.57 5.78 9.18
N HIS A 131 5.58 4.91 9.14
CA HIS A 131 6.95 5.25 8.77
C HIS A 131 7.28 4.90 7.32
N PHE A 132 6.37 4.23 6.60
CA PHE A 132 6.53 3.89 5.21
C PHE A 132 5.72 4.88 4.35
N HIS A 133 6.44 5.76 3.66
CA HIS A 133 5.86 6.69 2.70
C HIS A 133 6.39 6.41 1.30
N LYS A 134 5.57 6.72 0.31
CA LYS A 134 5.98 6.86 -1.08
C LYS A 134 5.66 8.24 -1.59
N ARG A 135 6.29 8.63 -2.70
CA ARG A 135 5.99 9.87 -3.39
C ARG A 135 5.74 9.61 -4.87
N PHE A 136 5.12 10.60 -5.50
CA PHE A 136 4.99 10.71 -6.94
C PHE A 136 5.11 12.18 -7.34
N VAL A 137 5.30 12.44 -8.63
CA VAL A 137 5.61 13.78 -9.13
C VAL A 137 4.75 14.15 -10.34
N PRO A 138 4.45 15.45 -10.55
CA PRO A 138 3.86 15.93 -11.78
C PRO A 138 4.78 15.68 -12.98
N ALA A 139 4.19 15.58 -14.17
CA ALA A 139 4.95 15.50 -15.41
C ALA A 139 5.95 16.65 -15.57
N LYS A 140 7.08 16.37 -16.21
CA LYS A 140 8.15 17.33 -16.53
C LYS A 140 8.89 17.88 -15.32
N THR A 141 8.70 17.28 -14.15
CA THR A 141 9.31 17.77 -12.91
C THR A 141 10.36 16.86 -12.29
N ILE A 142 10.48 15.58 -12.67
CA ILE A 142 11.37 14.64 -11.96
C ILE A 142 12.86 15.11 -11.94
N SER A 143 13.43 15.24 -10.74
CA SER A 143 14.86 15.50 -10.54
C SER A 143 15.65 14.23 -10.24
N GLY A 144 15.04 13.30 -9.51
CA GLY A 144 15.60 11.99 -9.16
C GLY A 144 14.69 11.22 -8.23
N CYS A 145 15.02 9.94 -8.01
CA CYS A 145 14.32 9.01 -7.13
C CYS A 145 15.37 8.14 -6.42
N ASP A 146 15.13 7.78 -5.16
CA ASP A 146 15.97 6.82 -4.44
C ASP A 146 15.79 5.39 -4.97
N ASP A 147 16.73 4.51 -4.67
CA ASP A 147 16.68 3.13 -5.18
C ASP A 147 15.60 2.26 -4.53
N GLY A 148 15.04 2.70 -3.40
CA GLY A 148 13.82 2.16 -2.81
C GLY A 148 12.56 2.60 -3.56
N GLN A 149 12.64 3.62 -4.42
CA GLN A 149 11.53 4.21 -5.18
C GLN A 149 10.52 4.96 -4.31
N HIS A 150 10.91 5.34 -3.10
CA HIS A 150 10.02 5.95 -2.11
C HIS A 150 9.91 7.47 -2.27
N GLU A 151 10.91 8.10 -2.88
CA GLU A 151 11.13 9.54 -2.83
C GLU A 151 11.52 10.13 -4.19
N PRO A 152 10.70 9.98 -5.24
CA PRO A 152 10.81 10.84 -6.40
C PRO A 152 10.66 12.31 -5.98
N ARG A 153 11.52 13.17 -6.53
CA ARG A 153 11.60 14.61 -6.22
C ARG A 153 11.31 15.45 -7.45
N SER A 154 10.74 16.63 -7.23
CA SER A 154 10.59 17.64 -8.28
C SER A 154 11.88 18.47 -8.40
N ARG A 155 12.17 18.97 -9.60
CA ARG A 155 13.22 19.96 -9.91
C ARG A 155 12.69 21.40 -9.89
N LEU A 156 11.37 21.57 -9.83
CA LEU A 156 10.69 22.87 -9.90
C LEU A 156 10.32 23.42 -8.51
N SER A 157 10.17 22.54 -7.52
CA SER A 157 9.94 22.92 -6.12
C SER A 157 10.43 21.81 -5.19
N ASP A 158 11.02 22.20 -4.07
CA ASP A 158 11.41 21.30 -2.97
C ASP A 158 10.25 21.02 -2.00
N ASP A 159 9.10 21.68 -2.18
CA ASP A 159 7.93 21.45 -1.36
C ASP A 159 7.43 20.00 -1.52
N ILE A 160 6.82 19.50 -0.45
CA ILE A 160 6.17 18.19 -0.44
C ILE A 160 4.75 18.39 0.09
N VAL A 161 3.77 17.99 -0.72
CA VAL A 161 2.35 18.08 -0.36
C VAL A 161 1.81 16.70 -0.04
N GLY A 162 1.19 16.55 1.13
CA GLY A 162 0.47 15.32 1.49
C GLY A 162 -0.69 15.06 0.52
N SER A 163 -0.86 13.79 0.14
CA SER A 163 -1.96 13.35 -0.72
C SER A 163 -2.99 12.53 0.05
N PHE A 164 -4.15 12.35 -0.56
CA PHE A 164 -5.24 11.51 -0.07
C PHE A 164 -5.01 10.02 -0.34
N PHE A 165 -3.98 9.69 -1.10
CA PHE A 165 -3.71 8.33 -1.52
C PHE A 165 -3.12 7.48 -0.38
N THR A 166 -3.32 6.18 -0.52
CA THR A 166 -2.68 5.13 0.27
C THR A 166 -2.45 3.91 -0.60
N TYR A 167 -1.57 3.02 -0.16
CA TYR A 167 -1.44 1.70 -0.74
C TYR A 167 -2.03 0.64 0.18
N LEU A 168 -2.84 -0.24 -0.37
CA LEU A 168 -2.99 -1.59 0.17
C LEU A 168 -1.78 -2.40 -0.30
N HIS A 169 -0.81 -2.56 0.60
CA HIS A 169 0.46 -3.22 0.33
C HIS A 169 0.40 -4.67 0.81
N ASP A 170 0.44 -5.61 -0.13
CA ASP A 170 0.48 -7.05 0.13
C ASP A 170 1.92 -7.52 0.48
N HIS A 171 2.51 -6.84 1.47
CA HIS A 171 3.90 -6.97 1.91
C HIS A 171 4.21 -8.31 2.60
N HIS A 172 3.27 -8.80 3.40
CA HIS A 172 3.44 -9.98 4.24
C HIS A 172 3.02 -11.25 3.51
N HIS A 173 3.81 -12.30 3.70
CA HIS A 173 3.53 -13.65 3.20
C HIS A 173 3.20 -14.61 4.34
N SER A 174 2.93 -15.87 4.03
CA SER A 174 2.92 -16.92 5.06
C SER A 174 4.26 -16.96 5.79
N TYR A 175 4.26 -17.31 7.08
CA TYR A 175 5.50 -17.32 7.88
C TYR A 175 6.60 -18.19 7.25
N LYS A 176 6.22 -19.34 6.68
CA LYS A 176 7.14 -20.23 5.94
C LYS A 176 7.77 -19.53 4.73
N GLU A 177 6.97 -18.87 3.91
CA GLU A 177 7.43 -18.17 2.71
C GLU A 177 8.26 -16.93 3.06
N TRP A 178 7.82 -16.16 4.05
CA TRP A 178 8.54 -15.01 4.59
C TRP A 178 9.92 -15.42 5.10
N ARG A 179 10.02 -16.48 5.92
CA ARG A 179 11.32 -17.03 6.34
C ARG A 179 12.17 -17.46 5.15
N ARG A 180 11.62 -18.17 4.17
CA ARG A 180 12.37 -18.61 2.97
C ARG A 180 12.99 -17.41 2.23
N ARG A 181 12.23 -16.34 2.03
CA ARG A 181 12.73 -15.09 1.41
C ARG A 181 13.84 -14.43 2.23
N LEU A 182 13.69 -14.37 3.56
CA LEU A 182 14.73 -13.85 4.45
C LEU A 182 16.03 -14.67 4.38
N LYS A 183 15.92 -16.01 4.37
CA LYS A 183 17.09 -16.90 4.21
C LYS A 183 17.86 -16.61 2.93
N ASN A 184 17.14 -16.39 1.82
CA ASN A 184 17.77 -16.04 0.55
C ASN A 184 18.49 -14.68 0.61
N LYS A 185 17.94 -13.70 1.32
CA LYS A 185 18.55 -12.36 1.48
C LYS A 185 19.86 -12.37 2.27
N VAL A 186 20.01 -13.32 3.20
CA VAL A 186 21.21 -13.43 4.05
C VAL A 186 22.15 -14.57 3.61
N ALA A 187 21.85 -15.21 2.48
CA ALA A 187 22.67 -16.28 1.94
C ALA A 187 24.10 -15.78 1.70
N GLY A 188 25.08 -16.48 2.25
CA GLY A 188 26.49 -16.08 2.20
C GLY A 188 26.93 -15.10 3.29
N LEU A 189 26.02 -14.52 4.07
CA LEU A 189 26.35 -13.62 5.18
C LEU A 189 26.46 -14.35 6.53
N VAL A 190 25.47 -15.20 6.84
CA VAL A 190 25.38 -15.94 8.10
C VAL A 190 24.53 -17.19 7.90
N ASP A 191 24.80 -18.26 8.65
CA ASP A 191 23.93 -19.43 8.69
C ASP A 191 22.54 -19.04 9.23
N PRO A 192 21.49 -19.03 8.39
CA PRO A 192 20.19 -18.50 8.76
C PRO A 192 19.38 -19.42 9.67
N ASP A 193 19.83 -20.66 9.89
CA ASP A 193 19.19 -21.63 10.77
C ASP A 193 19.87 -21.72 12.15
N ASN A 194 21.04 -21.10 12.33
CA ASN A 194 21.76 -21.06 13.59
C ASN A 194 21.50 -19.76 14.36
N LYS A 195 20.56 -19.80 15.31
CA LYS A 195 20.20 -18.62 16.15
C LYS A 195 21.38 -18.00 16.90
N ALA A 196 22.36 -18.79 17.33
CA ALA A 196 23.54 -18.25 18.01
C ALA A 196 24.43 -17.48 17.03
N ALA A 197 24.61 -18.00 15.81
CA ALA A 197 25.33 -17.31 14.75
C ALA A 197 24.62 -16.00 14.35
N LEU A 198 23.30 -16.00 14.21
CA LEU A 198 22.53 -14.79 13.92
C LEU A 198 22.72 -13.71 14.99
N ARG A 199 22.60 -14.06 16.27
CA ARG A 199 22.82 -13.10 17.37
C ARG A 199 24.24 -12.55 17.39
N LYS A 200 25.24 -13.38 17.14
CA LYS A 200 26.64 -12.95 17.03
C LYS A 200 26.84 -12.03 15.82
N TYR A 201 26.21 -12.32 14.69
CA TYR A 201 26.28 -11.48 13.50
C TYR A 201 25.76 -10.06 13.77
N LEU A 202 24.66 -9.95 14.53
CA LEU A 202 24.06 -8.67 14.92
C LEU A 202 24.92 -7.82 15.87
N THR A 203 26.02 -8.35 16.42
CA THR A 203 26.96 -7.54 17.21
C THR A 203 27.93 -6.76 16.33
N ILE A 204 27.99 -7.04 15.02
CA ILE A 204 28.83 -6.31 14.07
C ILE A 204 28.14 -4.96 13.78
N PRO A 205 28.80 -3.82 14.06
CA PRO A 205 28.23 -2.52 13.77
C PRO A 205 27.91 -2.37 12.27
N GLN A 206 26.70 -1.91 11.96
CA GLN A 206 26.22 -1.67 10.58
C GLN A 206 26.36 -2.88 9.65
N ALA A 207 26.21 -4.10 10.19
CA ALA A 207 26.31 -5.32 9.39
C ALA A 207 25.35 -5.31 8.20
N GLU A 208 25.86 -5.74 7.04
CA GLU A 208 25.06 -5.90 5.84
C GLU A 208 23.88 -6.84 6.12
N GLY A 209 22.68 -6.46 5.68
CA GLY A 209 21.49 -7.29 5.86
C GLY A 209 21.05 -7.50 7.32
N ALA A 210 21.55 -6.71 8.29
CA ALA A 210 21.22 -6.86 9.71
C ALA A 210 19.70 -6.94 9.98
N HIS A 211 18.88 -6.12 9.30
CA HIS A 211 17.42 -6.18 9.45
C HIS A 211 16.83 -7.54 9.04
N ALA A 212 17.35 -8.18 7.99
CA ALA A 212 16.89 -9.49 7.56
C ALA A 212 17.36 -10.60 8.53
N VAL A 213 18.55 -10.44 9.11
CA VAL A 213 19.08 -11.34 10.15
C VAL A 213 18.26 -11.24 11.44
N GLU A 214 17.95 -10.04 11.89
CA GLU A 214 17.08 -9.79 13.05
C GLU A 214 15.68 -10.41 12.82
N ALA A 215 15.12 -10.22 11.64
CA ALA A 215 13.82 -10.79 11.27
C ALA A 215 13.80 -12.33 11.35
N LEU A 216 14.91 -13.04 11.09
CA LEU A 216 14.97 -14.50 11.21
C LEU A 216 14.83 -15.01 12.66
N LEU A 217 15.04 -14.15 13.65
CA LEU A 217 14.85 -14.45 15.07
C LEU A 217 13.39 -14.33 15.53
N VAL A 218 12.54 -13.68 14.73
CA VAL A 218 11.10 -13.55 15.01
C VAL A 218 10.44 -14.93 14.89
N THR A 219 9.67 -15.29 15.92
CA THR A 219 8.88 -16.53 15.94
C THR A 219 7.59 -16.39 15.14
N GLU A 220 6.98 -17.51 14.74
CA GLU A 220 5.69 -17.51 14.03
C GLU A 220 4.60 -16.77 14.81
N ARG A 221 4.56 -16.99 16.13
CA ARG A 221 3.63 -16.29 17.03
C ARG A 221 3.86 -14.78 17.03
N GLN A 222 5.11 -14.33 17.08
CA GLN A 222 5.43 -12.90 17.04
C GLN A 222 5.09 -12.30 15.67
N TYR A 223 5.34 -13.04 14.59
CA TYR A 223 5.01 -12.61 13.22
C TYR A 223 3.49 -12.46 13.02
N ALA A 224 2.70 -13.42 13.51
CA ALA A 224 1.24 -13.34 13.47
C ALA A 224 0.68 -12.16 14.28
N ALA A 225 1.38 -11.77 15.36
CA ALA A 225 0.98 -10.71 16.27
C ALA A 225 1.53 -9.30 15.91
N LEU A 226 2.16 -9.14 14.74
CA LEU A 226 2.84 -7.88 14.36
C LEU A 226 1.96 -6.64 14.51
N TYR A 227 0.66 -6.77 14.21
CA TYR A 227 -0.30 -5.67 14.19
C TYR A 227 -1.34 -5.75 15.30
N ASP A 228 -1.14 -6.59 16.32
CA ASP A 228 -2.13 -6.79 17.40
C ASP A 228 -2.44 -5.49 18.14
N LYS A 229 -1.45 -4.59 18.22
CA LYS A 229 -1.53 -3.30 18.92
C LYS A 229 -2.07 -2.15 18.05
N ASP A 230 -2.30 -2.38 16.77
CA ASP A 230 -2.80 -1.35 15.84
C ASP A 230 -4.29 -1.55 15.56
N ILE A 231 -4.93 -0.47 15.08
CA ILE A 231 -6.20 -0.61 14.35
C ILE A 231 -5.93 -1.31 13.03
N ARG A 232 -6.76 -2.29 12.74
CA ARG A 232 -6.78 -3.00 11.47
C ARG A 232 -8.07 -2.65 10.77
N LEU A 233 -8.00 -2.59 9.44
CA LEU A 233 -9.15 -2.31 8.60
C LEU A 233 -9.28 -3.32 7.48
N MET A 234 -10.50 -3.53 7.02
CA MET A 234 -10.84 -4.31 5.85
C MET A 234 -11.70 -3.44 4.93
N PRO A 235 -11.13 -2.91 3.84
CA PRO A 235 -11.91 -2.16 2.86
C PRO A 235 -12.87 -3.09 2.12
N ALA A 236 -14.02 -2.57 1.72
CA ALA A 236 -14.90 -3.24 0.80
C ALA A 236 -14.23 -3.42 -0.57
N CYS A 237 -14.72 -4.39 -1.34
CA CYS A 237 -14.30 -4.56 -2.72
C CYS A 237 -14.95 -3.49 -3.61
N GLY A 238 -14.21 -2.96 -4.58
CA GLY A 238 -14.72 -2.05 -5.60
C GLY A 238 -14.80 -0.58 -5.17
N SER A 239 -15.82 0.12 -5.66
CA SER A 239 -16.02 1.57 -5.48
C SER A 239 -16.71 1.98 -4.17
N SER A 240 -16.92 1.04 -3.25
CA SER A 240 -17.57 1.34 -1.97
C SER A 240 -16.55 1.90 -0.98
N ASP A 241 -16.92 3.00 -0.33
CA ASP A 241 -16.14 3.60 0.75
C ASP A 241 -16.35 2.88 2.10
N CYS A 242 -17.09 1.75 2.10
CA CYS A 242 -17.34 0.96 3.30
C CYS A 242 -16.05 0.29 3.77
N VAL A 243 -15.72 0.52 5.05
CA VAL A 243 -14.55 -0.05 5.68
C VAL A 243 -14.98 -0.68 7.00
N MET A 244 -14.57 -1.92 7.25
CA MET A 244 -14.64 -2.48 8.60
C MET A 244 -13.35 -2.17 9.35
N ILE A 245 -13.45 -1.86 10.64
CA ILE A 245 -12.31 -1.65 11.53
C ILE A 245 -12.41 -2.54 12.75
N GLU A 246 -11.26 -2.86 13.34
CA GLU A 246 -11.11 -3.50 14.64
C GLU A 246 -9.77 -3.14 15.27
N GLY A 247 -9.56 -3.52 16.52
CA GLY A 247 -8.27 -3.40 17.18
C GLY A 247 -8.38 -3.54 18.69
N PRO A 248 -7.30 -3.24 19.43
CA PRO A 248 -7.35 -3.19 20.88
C PRO A 248 -8.48 -2.26 21.38
N GLY A 249 -9.42 -2.80 22.13
CA GLY A 249 -10.56 -2.02 22.65
C GLY A 249 -11.59 -1.59 21.60
N VAL A 250 -11.51 -2.11 20.37
CA VAL A 250 -12.46 -1.83 19.28
C VAL A 250 -12.93 -3.14 18.67
N ASP A 251 -14.18 -3.50 18.96
CA ASP A 251 -14.85 -4.62 18.30
C ASP A 251 -15.02 -4.37 16.80
N ILE A 252 -15.15 -5.45 16.03
CA ILE A 252 -15.37 -5.38 14.58
C ILE A 252 -16.63 -4.54 14.32
N ARG A 253 -16.45 -3.42 13.60
CA ARG A 253 -17.55 -2.52 13.21
C ARG A 253 -17.29 -1.86 11.88
N VAL A 254 -18.35 -1.39 11.24
CA VAL A 254 -18.24 -0.53 10.06
C VAL A 254 -17.82 0.87 10.50
N TRP A 255 -16.90 1.47 9.74
CA TRP A 255 -16.47 2.85 9.90
C TRP A 255 -17.64 3.80 9.63
N ASP A 256 -17.85 4.75 10.53
CA ASP A 256 -18.88 5.79 10.41
C ASP A 256 -18.21 7.15 10.60
N ALA A 257 -17.88 7.78 9.47
CA ALA A 257 -17.26 9.09 9.43
C ALA A 257 -18.12 10.17 10.11
N LYS A 258 -19.45 10.07 10.00
CA LYS A 258 -20.38 11.04 10.58
C LYS A 258 -20.34 10.95 12.10
N SER A 259 -20.51 9.74 12.66
CA SER A 259 -20.41 9.52 14.11
C SER A 259 -19.05 9.95 14.65
N TYR A 260 -17.96 9.65 13.93
CA TYR A 260 -16.62 10.07 14.34
C TYR A 260 -16.45 11.61 14.36
N LEU A 261 -16.97 12.33 13.37
CA LEU A 261 -16.94 13.80 13.33
C LEU A 261 -17.85 14.45 14.37
N GLU A 262 -18.98 13.83 14.70
CA GLU A 262 -19.87 14.30 15.78
C GLU A 262 -19.18 14.21 17.14
N ALA A 263 -18.44 13.12 17.40
CA ALA A 263 -17.65 12.97 18.62
C ALA A 263 -16.36 13.78 18.63
N ASN A 264 -15.78 14.10 17.46
CA ASN A 264 -14.51 14.79 17.33
C ASN A 264 -14.61 15.96 16.33
N PRO A 265 -15.31 17.07 16.66
CA PRO A 265 -15.57 18.16 15.72
C PRO A 265 -14.31 18.88 15.23
N ASP A 266 -13.22 18.83 16.01
CA ASP A 266 -11.91 19.38 15.65
C ASP A 266 -11.30 18.70 14.41
N VAL A 267 -11.65 17.44 14.17
CA VAL A 267 -11.18 16.67 13.00
C VAL A 267 -11.72 17.24 11.67
N ARG A 268 -12.74 18.11 11.67
CA ARG A 268 -13.18 18.79 10.44
C ARG A 268 -12.08 19.64 9.79
N ALA A 269 -11.11 20.10 10.56
CA ALA A 269 -9.93 20.80 10.03
C ALA A 269 -8.93 19.84 9.36
N TYR A 270 -9.06 18.53 9.58
CA TYR A 270 -8.20 17.51 8.97
C TYR A 270 -8.69 17.19 7.55
N HIS A 271 -8.12 17.89 6.60
CA HIS A 271 -8.52 17.89 5.20
C HIS A 271 -8.38 16.53 4.50
N VAL A 272 -7.57 15.57 4.98
CA VAL A 272 -7.24 14.34 4.23
C VAL A 272 -8.28 13.20 4.40
N GLY A 273 -9.15 13.30 5.41
CA GLY A 273 -10.22 12.33 5.65
C GLY A 273 -10.23 11.76 7.07
N THR A 274 -11.44 11.45 7.54
CA THR A 274 -11.71 11.07 8.94
C THR A 274 -11.09 9.73 9.32
N LEU A 275 -11.16 8.75 8.42
CA LEU A 275 -10.57 7.43 8.62
C LEU A 275 -9.05 7.53 8.73
N GLN A 276 -8.40 8.29 7.83
CA GLN A 276 -6.95 8.47 7.89
C GLN A 276 -6.55 9.14 9.21
N HIS A 277 -7.28 10.18 9.65
CA HIS A 277 -7.05 10.81 10.94
C HIS A 277 -7.08 9.78 12.08
N TYR A 278 -8.12 8.94 12.13
CA TYR A 278 -8.25 7.94 13.17
C TYR A 278 -7.11 6.91 13.16
N LEU A 279 -6.73 6.43 11.98
CA LEU A 279 -5.63 5.46 11.82
C LEU A 279 -4.27 6.06 12.23
N ARG A 280 -4.02 7.33 11.92
CA ARG A 280 -2.74 7.99 12.22
C ARG A 280 -2.64 8.49 13.66
N HIS A 281 -3.71 9.10 14.14
CA HIS A 281 -3.73 9.89 15.36
C HIS A 281 -4.83 9.42 16.31
N GLY A 282 -6.07 9.37 15.83
CA GLY A 282 -7.24 9.24 16.69
C GLY A 282 -7.26 8.02 17.59
N PHE A 283 -6.82 6.85 17.11
CA PHE A 283 -6.74 5.66 17.96
C PHE A 283 -5.75 5.81 19.12
N GLN A 284 -4.56 6.35 18.84
CA GLN A 284 -3.51 6.54 19.85
C GLN A 284 -3.88 7.65 20.85
N GLU A 285 -4.63 8.65 20.40
CA GLU A 285 -5.21 9.71 21.21
C GLU A 285 -6.42 9.24 22.06
N GLY A 286 -6.91 8.02 21.86
CA GLY A 286 -8.12 7.52 22.52
C GLY A 286 -9.40 8.20 22.06
N ARG A 287 -9.42 8.73 20.82
CA ARG A 287 -10.60 9.40 20.25
C ARG A 287 -11.78 8.44 20.21
N SER A 288 -12.93 8.91 20.71
CA SER A 288 -14.17 8.16 20.69
C SER A 288 -14.66 7.98 19.26
N LEU A 289 -15.14 6.78 18.94
CA LEU A 289 -15.85 6.51 17.69
C LEU A 289 -17.35 6.89 17.77
N ALA A 290 -17.81 7.46 18.89
CA ALA A 290 -19.23 7.69 19.24
C ALA A 290 -20.08 6.40 19.27
N PRO A 291 -21.24 6.38 19.94
CA PRO A 291 -21.43 5.50 21.09
C PRO A 291 -21.85 4.06 20.76
N ALA A 292 -21.61 3.18 21.75
CA ALA A 292 -22.16 1.82 21.87
C ALA A 292 -23.66 1.78 22.28
N PHE A 293 -24.44 2.85 22.08
CA PHE A 293 -25.86 2.87 22.44
C PHE A 293 -26.75 2.41 21.28
N LEU A 294 -27.10 1.13 21.27
CA LEU A 294 -28.50 0.76 21.00
C LEU A 294 -29.16 0.58 22.38
N LYS A 295 -29.93 1.59 22.85
CA LYS A 295 -31.05 1.22 23.70
C LYS A 295 -31.92 0.29 22.85
N ALA A 296 -32.20 -0.88 23.41
CA ALA A 296 -32.98 -1.93 22.79
C ALA A 296 -34.30 -1.40 22.18
N ASP A 297 -34.71 -2.12 21.13
CA ASP A 297 -36.03 -2.16 20.52
C ASP A 297 -36.43 -1.04 19.55
N ALA A 298 -36.15 -1.27 18.25
CA ALA A 298 -37.17 -1.16 17.18
C ALA A 298 -36.68 -1.47 15.75
N ASP A 299 -35.38 -1.50 15.43
CA ASP A 299 -34.95 -1.45 14.01
C ASP A 299 -34.04 -2.58 13.48
N ILE A 300 -34.03 -3.75 14.13
CA ILE A 300 -33.38 -4.97 13.58
C ILE A 300 -34.08 -5.47 12.29
N SER A 301 -35.24 -4.92 11.93
CA SER A 301 -35.98 -5.35 10.74
C SER A 301 -35.53 -4.72 9.41
N LYS A 302 -34.66 -3.69 9.39
CA LYS A 302 -34.21 -3.06 8.12
C LYS A 302 -32.84 -3.52 7.61
N ALA A 303 -31.86 -3.78 8.48
CA ALA A 303 -30.52 -4.20 8.05
C ALA A 303 -30.44 -5.68 7.60
N GLY A 304 -31.32 -6.55 8.11
CA GLY A 304 -31.33 -7.98 7.79
C GLY A 304 -31.83 -8.36 6.38
N ARG A 305 -32.28 -7.39 5.58
CA ARG A 305 -32.73 -7.61 4.19
C ARG A 305 -31.69 -7.21 3.13
N ALA A 306 -30.76 -6.30 3.42
CA ALA A 306 -29.73 -5.89 2.46
C ALA A 306 -28.56 -6.90 2.38
N CYS A 307 -28.33 -7.72 3.41
CA CYS A 307 -27.21 -8.66 3.46
C CYS A 307 -27.54 -10.08 2.90
N ARG A 308 -28.77 -10.33 2.42
CA ARG A 308 -29.16 -11.64 1.86
C ARG A 308 -28.92 -11.79 0.35
N THR A 309 -28.49 -10.74 -0.34
CA THR A 309 -28.17 -10.81 -1.78
C THR A 309 -26.67 -10.92 -2.07
N ALA A 310 -25.80 -10.87 -1.07
CA ALA A 310 -24.35 -11.09 -1.23
C ALA A 310 -23.94 -12.59 -1.23
N ARG A 311 -24.83 -13.49 -1.66
CA ARG A 311 -24.54 -14.94 -1.82
C ARG A 311 -24.18 -15.36 -3.26
N GLN A 312 -23.95 -14.40 -4.16
CA GLN A 312 -23.76 -14.71 -5.57
C GLN A 312 -22.54 -14.00 -6.18
N CYS A 313 -21.39 -14.11 -5.52
CA CYS A 313 -20.07 -13.92 -6.13
C CYS A 313 -19.11 -14.96 -5.52
N ARG A 314 -19.23 -16.22 -5.97
CA ARG A 314 -18.14 -17.20 -5.88
C ARG A 314 -17.10 -16.79 -6.92
N TRP A 315 -16.00 -16.20 -6.50
CA TRP A 315 -14.76 -16.26 -7.26
C TRP A 315 -13.93 -17.38 -6.63
N ASP A 316 -13.97 -18.55 -7.27
CA ASP A 316 -13.05 -19.66 -7.00
C ASP A 316 -11.65 -19.21 -7.44
N TRP A 317 -10.81 -18.82 -6.49
CA TRP A 317 -9.37 -18.72 -6.70
C TRP A 317 -8.75 -20.01 -6.18
N ARG A 318 -8.65 -21.02 -7.04
CA ARG A 318 -7.76 -22.16 -6.88
C ARG A 318 -6.72 -22.12 -7.99
N ASP A 319 -5.46 -22.15 -7.54
CA ASP A 319 -4.18 -22.40 -8.23
C ASP A 319 -3.55 -21.28 -9.12
#